data_AF-A0A2M8P4V3-F1
#
_entry.id   AF-A0A2M8P4V3-F1
#
_cell.length_a   1.000
_cell.length_b   1.000
_cell.length_c   1.000
_cell.angle_alpha   90.00
_cell.angle_beta   90.00
_cell.angle_gamma   90.00
#
_symmetry.space_group_name_H-M   'P 1'
#
loop_
_entity.id
_entity.type
_entity.pdbx_description
1 polymer ?
#
loop_
_entity_poly.entity_id
_entity_poly.type
_entity_poly.pdbx_seq_one_letter_code
_entity_poly.pdbx_strand_id
1 'polypeptide(L)' 'MQTVKMVITGPFSSGKTEFIRSISEIEVVSTERDIKEDTAERSEKEQTTVAMDFGRITVDDDLV' A
#
# COMPACT_ATOMS: atom_id res chain seq x y z
N MET A 1 -20.43 1.16 -15.30
CA MET A 1 -19.28 1.25 -14.37
C MET A 1 -18.31 0.14 -14.71
N GLN A 2 -17.19 0.50 -15.32
CA GLN A 2 -16.06 -0.41 -15.47
C GLN A 2 -15.18 -0.28 -14.23
N THR A 3 -14.61 -1.40 -13.79
CA THR A 3 -13.71 -1.39 -12.63
C THR A 3 -12.32 -1.87 -13.01
N VAL A 4 -11.29 -1.13 -12.62
CA VAL A 4 -9.89 -1.50 -12.83
C VAL A 4 -9.26 -1.96 -11.52
N LYS A 5 -8.61 -3.11 -11.56
CA LYS A 5 -7.77 -3.58 -10.45
C LYS A 5 -6.32 -3.29 -10.77
N MET A 6 -5.72 -2.37 -10.01
CA MET A 6 -4.31 -2.02 -10.12
C MET A 6 -3.52 -2.70 -8.99
N VAL A 7 -2.34 -3.22 -9.33
CA VAL A 7 -1.40 -3.80 -8.35
C VAL A 7 -0.14 -2.94 -8.34
N ILE A 8 0.16 -2.36 -7.19
CA ILE A 8 1.37 -1.56 -6.98
C ILE A 8 2.47 -2.47 -6.40
N THR A 9 3.56 -2.64 -7.14
CA THR A 9 4.70 -3.50 -6.76
C THR A 9 6.01 -2.71 -6.78
N GLY A 10 7.01 -3.17 -6.03
CA GLY A 10 8.30 -2.51 -5.89
C GLY A 10 9.09 -2.98 -4.66
N PRO A 11 10.38 -2.63 -4.56
CA PRO A 11 11.28 -3.08 -3.49
C PRO A 11 10.85 -2.55 -2.11
N PHE A 12 11.45 -3.08 -1.04
CA PHE A 12 11.25 -2.59 0.32
C PHE A 12 11.49 -1.06 0.39
N SER A 13 10.71 -0.37 1.22
CA SER A 13 10.80 1.10 1.40
C SER A 13 10.59 1.97 0.15
N SER A 14 10.09 1.44 -0.96
CA SER A 14 9.85 2.19 -2.20
C SER A 14 8.64 3.15 -2.19
N GLY A 15 8.01 3.39 -1.02
CA GLY A 15 6.88 4.32 -0.89
C GLY A 15 5.49 3.79 -1.29
N LYS A 16 5.31 2.48 -1.50
CA LYS A 16 4.03 1.88 -1.95
C LYS A 16 2.84 2.22 -1.05
N THR A 17 3.02 2.04 0.26
CA THR A 17 1.98 2.32 1.26
C THR A 17 1.61 3.79 1.31
N GLU A 18 2.62 4.66 1.25
CA GLU A 18 2.39 6.11 1.24
C GLU A 18 1.64 6.54 -0.02
N PHE A 19 2.00 5.98 -1.16
CA PHE A 19 1.30 6.22 -2.43
C PHE A 19 -0.17 5.81 -2.34
N ILE A 20 -0.47 4.59 -1.89
CA ILE A 20 -1.85 4.08 -1.80
C ILE A 20 -2.68 4.93 -0.81
N ARG A 21 -2.10 5.31 0.33
CA ARG A 21 -2.73 6.22 1.31
C ARG A 21 -2.99 7.61 0.76
N SER A 22 -2.09 8.15 -0.06
CA SER A 22 -2.20 9.51 -0.60
C SER A 22 -3.29 9.65 -1.66
N ILE A 23 -3.58 8.59 -2.41
CA ILE A 23 -4.53 8.63 -3.54
C ILE A 23 -5.89 8.01 -3.23
N SER A 24 -6.02 7.29 -2.11
CA SER A 24 -7.25 6.58 -1.78
C SER A 24 -8.32 7.54 -1.27
N GLU A 25 -9.52 7.45 -1.84
CA GLU A 25 -10.73 8.15 -1.42
C GLU A 25 -11.44 7.45 -0.24
N ILE A 26 -11.02 6.22 0.07
CA ILE A 26 -11.49 5.44 1.23
C ILE A 26 -10.37 5.26 2.24
N GLU A 27 -10.74 4.94 3.48
CA GLU A 27 -9.78 4.49 4.49
C GLU A 27 -9.03 3.26 3.98
N VAL A 28 -7.70 3.36 3.95
CA VAL A 28 -6.85 2.28 3.44
C VAL A 28 -6.92 1.11 4.41
N VAL A 29 -7.36 -0.04 3.91
CA VAL A 29 -7.27 -1.28 4.67
C VAL A 29 -5.84 -1.76 4.58
N SER A 30 -5.10 -1.66 5.67
CA SER A 30 -3.75 -2.17 5.81
C SER A 30 -3.72 -3.28 6.85
N THR A 31 -2.99 -4.37 6.60
CA THR A 31 -2.66 -5.34 7.66
C THR A 31 -1.18 -5.17 7.98
N GLU A 32 -0.90 -4.24 8.89
CA GLU A 32 0.45 -4.03 9.41
C GLU A 32 0.86 -5.26 10.24
N ARG A 33 2.08 -5.77 10.01
CA ARG A 33 2.71 -6.76 10.89
C ARG A 33 4.09 -6.24 11.26
N ASP A 34 4.45 -6.35 12.53
CA ASP A 34 5.78 -6.01 13.02
C ASP A 34 6.86 -6.76 12.22
N ILE A 35 7.91 -6.03 11.83
CA ILE A 35 9.11 -6.63 11.26
C ILE A 35 9.70 -7.52 12.35
N LYS A 36 9.62 -8.85 12.19
CA LYS A 36 10.22 -9.78 13.14
C LYS A 36 11.70 -9.48 13.30
N GLU A 37 12.17 -9.48 14.54
CA GLU A 37 13.36 -8.81 15.07
C GLU A 37 14.74 -9.14 14.47
N ASP A 38 14.86 -9.99 13.46
CA ASP A 38 16.16 -10.54 13.03
C ASP A 38 16.35 -10.47 11.51
N THR A 39 16.24 -9.27 10.96
CA THR A 39 16.60 -9.00 9.57
C THR A 39 17.26 -7.62 9.52
N ALA A 40 18.36 -7.50 8.77
CA ALA A 40 19.15 -6.26 8.63
C ALA A 40 18.31 -5.01 8.23
N GLU A 41 17.08 -5.24 7.79
CA GLU A 41 16.06 -4.27 7.38
C GLU A 41 15.47 -3.45 8.56
N ARG A 42 15.61 -3.89 9.82
CA ARG A 42 15.13 -3.14 11.01
C ARG A 42 15.89 -1.83 11.24
N SER A 43 17.13 -1.74 10.78
CA SER A 43 17.95 -0.54 10.97
C SER A 43 17.50 0.65 10.13
N GLU A 44 16.65 0.43 9.12
CA GLU A 44 16.24 1.49 8.18
C GLU A 44 14.74 1.89 8.30
N LYS A 45 13.87 1.02 8.84
CA LYS A 45 12.47 1.35 9.19
C LYS A 45 11.94 0.51 10.33
N GLU A 46 11.14 1.14 11.20
CA GLU A 46 10.49 0.47 12.34
C GLU A 46 9.32 -0.44 11.93
N GLN A 47 8.68 -0.19 10.77
CA GLN A 47 7.52 -0.94 10.29
C GLN A 47 7.55 -1.11 8.76
N THR A 48 7.11 -2.28 8.28
CA THR A 48 6.89 -2.53 6.85
C THR A 48 5.54 -3.19 6.64
N THR A 49 4.89 -2.86 5.53
CA THR A 49 3.60 -3.42 5.17
C THR A 49 3.77 -4.85 4.66
N VAL A 50 3.33 -5.83 5.45
CA VAL A 50 3.40 -7.27 5.10
C VAL A 50 2.17 -7.73 4.32
N ALA A 51 1.04 -7.04 4.46
CA ALA A 51 -0.19 -7.32 3.74
C ALA A 51 -0.59 -6.16 2.85
N MET A 52 -1.10 -6.47 1.66
CA MET A 52 -1.46 -5.49 0.62
C MET A 52 -2.30 -4.35 1.19
N ASP A 53 -1.86 -3.10 0.98
CA ASP A 53 -2.71 -1.94 1.20
C ASP A 53 -3.80 -1.92 0.13
N PHE A 54 -5.05 -1.76 0.54
CA PHE A 54 -6.18 -1.62 -0.37
C PHE A 54 -6.76 -0.20 -0.27
N GLY A 55 -6.85 0.46 -1.42
CA GLY A 55 -7.49 1.76 -1.58
C GLY A 55 -8.40 1.79 -2.80
N ARG A 56 -9.15 2.87 -2.96
CA ARG A 56 -10.03 3.11 -4.11
C ARG A 56 -9.87 4.54 -4.58
N ILE A 57 -9.79 4.73 -5.89
CA ILE A 57 -9.73 6.04 -6.53
C ILE A 57 -10.62 6.02 -7.77
N THR A 58 -11.41 7.06 -7.94
CA THR A 58 -12.13 7.34 -9.18
C THR A 58 -11.13 7.89 -10.20
N VAL A 59 -10.94 7.17 -11.31
CA VAL A 59 -9.97 7.55 -12.36
C VAL A 59 -10.65 8.36 -13.47
N ASP A 60 -11.90 8.04 -13.77
CA ASP A 60 -12.78 8.74 -14.72
C ASP A 60 -14.24 8.53 -14.30
N ASP A 61 -15.18 9.37 -14.74
CA ASP A 61 -16.60 9.22 -14.40
C ASP A 61 -17.18 7.85 -14.81
N ASP A 62 -16.60 7.23 -15.85
CA ASP A 62 -16.97 5.89 -16.32
C ASP A 62 -16.09 4.74 -15.74
N LEU A 63 -15.03 5.07 -15.00
CA LEU A 63 -13.97 4.14 -14.55
C LEU A 63 -13.61 4.28 -13.06
N VAL A 64 -13.87 3.23 -12.30
CA VAL A 64 -13.69 3.16 -10.84
C VAL A 64 -12.70 2.07 -10.42
#